data_AF-A0A1Y5I9I3-F1
#
_entry.id   AF-A0A1Y5I9I3-F1
#
_cell.length_a   1.000
_cell.length_b   1.000
_cell.length_c   1.000
_cell.angle_alpha   90.00
_cell.angle_beta   90.00
_cell.angle_gamma   90.00
#
_symmetry.space_group_name_H-M   'P 1'
#
loop_
_entity.id
_entity.type
_entity.pdbx_description
1 polymer ?
#
loop_
_entity_poly.entity_id
_entity_poly.type
_entity_poly.pdbx_seq_one_letter_code
_entity_poly.pdbx_strand_id
1 'polypeptide(L)'
;MSDAPSPAKRQRRTTASLTALRHLAREAAEAGEPMREIARRLDLPWSTLTKWAREDGFRHKDIAARQAAAAKAQDEADHIRQQAELAARRTILRDEEDEEESDEPFTPRSQTDEEITLARARVGALLEAGYIPEAEQDMRAARRLTSLQSFAAPVRAATEAATQQMRQAQMNAALYRAALQVCACWEEGDTPPDHLPWVVSATFQKRLAMAREVVLAVDPDDEGSDQELTELLLQLAAMGWFRNFHPLLRQAITTLTLQGHHALAEKVGGFLKAEEAALPKLIEWCHANGYGYYGEV
;
A
#
# COMPACT_ATOMS: atom_id res chain seq x y z
N MET A 1 -19.19 87.71 46.05
CA MET A 1 -19.57 86.31 46.34
C MET A 1 -19.78 85.64 44.99
N SER A 2 -18.87 84.73 44.63
CA SER A 2 -18.85 84.10 43.30
C SER A 2 -19.64 82.79 43.36
N ASP A 3 -20.92 82.82 42.99
CA ASP A 3 -21.73 81.61 42.84
C ASP A 3 -21.53 81.03 41.44
N ALA A 4 -20.67 80.03 41.33
CA ALA A 4 -20.57 79.20 40.14
C ALA A 4 -21.76 78.22 40.11
N PRO A 5 -22.49 78.09 38.98
CA PRO A 5 -23.59 77.15 38.87
C PRO A 5 -23.09 75.70 39.02
N SER A 6 -23.74 74.96 39.90
CA SER A 6 -23.45 73.54 40.16
C SER A 6 -23.66 72.72 38.87
N PRO A 7 -22.74 71.81 38.50
CA PRO A 7 -22.81 71.11 37.22
C PRO A 7 -24.07 70.22 37.14
N ALA A 8 -24.68 70.18 35.94
CA ALA A 8 -25.86 69.38 35.65
C ALA A 8 -25.68 67.91 36.06
N LYS A 9 -26.67 67.34 36.77
CA LYS A 9 -26.63 65.93 37.22
C LYS A 9 -26.62 65.01 36.00
N ARG A 10 -25.53 64.24 35.84
CA ARG A 10 -25.37 63.24 34.78
C ARG A 10 -26.54 62.24 34.85
N GLN A 11 -27.25 62.06 33.74
CA GLN A 11 -28.40 61.17 33.65
C GLN A 11 -27.96 59.72 33.99
N ARG A 12 -28.69 59.07 34.90
CA ARG A 12 -28.32 57.75 35.41
C ARG A 12 -28.52 56.70 34.31
N ARG A 13 -27.43 56.09 33.84
CA ARG A 13 -27.49 54.98 32.88
C ARG A 13 -28.24 53.79 33.48
N THR A 14 -29.02 53.09 32.67
CA THR A 14 -29.74 51.87 33.08
C THR A 14 -28.74 50.72 33.30
N THR A 15 -29.13 49.73 34.10
CA THR A 15 -28.32 48.54 34.37
C THR A 15 -27.97 47.77 33.08
N ALA A 16 -28.93 47.61 32.17
CA ALA A 16 -28.74 46.96 30.87
C ALA A 16 -27.74 47.70 29.96
N SER A 17 -27.73 49.03 30.01
CA SER A 17 -26.75 49.84 29.27
C SER A 17 -25.34 49.65 29.84
N LEU A 18 -25.20 49.56 31.16
CA LEU A 18 -23.91 49.33 31.81
C LEU A 18 -23.34 47.94 31.53
N THR A 19 -24.17 46.90 31.50
CA THR A 19 -23.72 45.54 31.13
C THR A 19 -23.28 45.46 29.67
N ALA A 20 -24.00 46.10 28.74
CA ALA A 20 -23.58 46.17 27.34
C ALA A 20 -22.24 46.91 27.17
N LEU A 21 -22.07 48.05 27.84
CA LEU A 21 -20.80 48.80 27.81
C LEU A 21 -19.65 48.03 28.45
N ARG A 22 -19.93 47.23 29.48
CA ARG A 22 -18.93 46.34 30.12
C ARG A 22 -18.48 45.23 29.16
N HIS A 23 -19.39 44.64 28.39
CA HIS A 23 -19.07 43.67 27.34
C HIS A 23 -18.22 44.27 26.23
N LEU A 24 -18.65 45.41 25.67
CA LEU A 24 -17.92 46.11 24.61
C LEU A 24 -16.52 46.56 25.06
N ALA A 25 -16.37 46.98 26.31
CA ALA A 25 -15.07 47.32 26.88
C ALA A 25 -14.15 46.11 27.01
N ARG A 26 -14.69 44.93 27.32
CA ARG A 26 -13.95 43.68 27.39
C ARG A 26 -13.49 43.22 26.01
N GLU A 27 -14.39 43.17 25.03
CA GLU A 27 -14.06 42.78 23.65
C GLU A 27 -12.99 43.70 23.05
N ALA A 28 -13.10 45.01 23.28
CA ALA A 28 -12.12 46.00 22.84
C ALA A 28 -10.75 45.82 23.49
N ALA A 29 -10.72 45.50 24.78
CA ALA A 29 -9.48 45.21 25.49
C ALA A 29 -8.84 43.89 25.03
N GLU A 30 -9.64 42.85 24.79
CA GLU A 30 -9.18 41.57 24.25
C GLU A 30 -8.67 41.71 22.80
N ALA A 31 -9.21 42.66 22.02
CA ALA A 31 -8.69 43.05 20.70
C ALA A 31 -7.43 43.92 20.74
N GLY A 32 -6.94 44.30 21.92
CA GLY A 32 -5.69 45.06 22.10
C GLY A 32 -5.83 46.58 22.13
N GLU A 33 -7.04 47.14 22.19
CA GLU A 33 -7.25 48.59 22.30
C GLU A 33 -6.73 49.09 23.67
N PRO A 34 -5.96 50.19 23.73
CA PRO A 34 -5.47 50.71 25.00
C PRO A 34 -6.62 51.24 25.84
N MET A 35 -6.64 50.93 27.14
CA MET A 35 -7.75 51.26 28.04
C MET A 35 -8.16 52.75 28.02
N ARG A 36 -7.22 53.67 27.77
CA ARG A 36 -7.51 55.12 27.69
C ARG A 36 -8.36 55.48 26.48
N GLU A 37 -8.19 54.77 25.37
CA GLU A 37 -8.99 54.95 24.15
C GLU A 37 -10.38 54.34 24.33
N ILE A 38 -10.47 53.15 24.93
CA ILE A 38 -11.74 52.51 25.31
C ILE A 38 -12.57 53.45 26.20
N ALA A 39 -11.95 54.03 27.24
CA ALA A 39 -12.62 54.96 28.15
C ALA A 39 -13.17 56.20 27.44
N ARG A 40 -12.40 56.75 26.50
CA ARG A 40 -12.79 57.93 25.71
C ARG A 40 -13.90 57.58 24.72
N ARG A 41 -13.78 56.47 24.01
CA ARG A 41 -14.72 56.00 22.98
C ARG A 41 -16.09 55.64 23.56
N LEU A 42 -16.12 55.02 24.73
CA LEU A 42 -17.35 54.59 25.40
C LEU A 42 -17.92 55.64 26.38
N ASP A 43 -17.31 56.84 26.45
CA ASP A 43 -17.61 57.90 27.44
C ASP A 43 -17.77 57.32 28.86
N LEU A 44 -16.74 56.58 29.31
CA LEU A 44 -16.72 55.93 30.62
C LEU A 44 -15.74 56.66 31.56
N PRO A 45 -16.13 56.91 32.82
CA PRO A 45 -15.18 57.34 33.83
C PRO A 45 -14.02 56.34 33.96
N TRP A 46 -12.80 56.86 34.01
CA TRP A 46 -11.58 56.03 34.12
C TRP A 46 -11.62 55.07 35.32
N SER A 47 -12.16 55.53 36.45
CA SER A 47 -12.32 54.72 37.67
C SER A 47 -13.27 53.53 37.47
N THR A 48 -14.36 53.71 36.70
CA THR A 48 -15.32 52.66 36.37
C THR A 48 -14.70 51.59 35.49
N LEU A 49 -14.01 52.00 34.41
CA LEU A 49 -13.34 51.05 33.52
C LEU A 49 -12.23 50.27 34.24
N THR A 50 -11.45 50.96 35.09
CA THR A 50 -10.38 50.31 35.87
C THR A 50 -10.94 49.30 36.88
N LYS A 51 -12.09 49.60 37.49
CA LYS A 51 -12.79 48.67 38.38
C LYS A 51 -13.27 47.43 37.62
N TRP A 52 -13.93 47.60 36.47
CA TRP A 52 -14.36 46.49 35.63
C TRP A 52 -13.19 45.64 35.14
N ALA A 53 -12.11 46.27 34.66
CA ALA A 53 -10.92 45.56 34.20
C ALA A 53 -10.27 44.71 35.29
N ARG A 54 -10.34 45.15 36.55
CA ARG A 54 -9.87 44.38 37.71
C ARG A 54 -10.82 43.23 38.07
N GLU A 55 -12.13 43.47 38.06
CA GLU A 55 -13.14 42.46 38.42
C GLU A 55 -13.25 41.35 37.37
N ASP A 56 -13.20 41.70 36.08
CA ASP A 56 -13.38 40.77 34.96
C ASP A 56 -12.05 40.26 34.37
N GLY A 57 -10.93 40.76 34.87
CA GLY A 57 -9.60 40.31 34.47
C GLY A 57 -9.24 40.59 33.01
N PHE A 58 -9.62 41.76 32.48
CA PHE A 58 -9.22 42.20 31.11
C PHE A 58 -8.18 43.33 31.12
N ARG A 59 -7.43 43.52 32.22
CA ARG A 59 -6.23 44.39 32.16
C ARG A 59 -5.22 43.77 31.20
N HIS A 60 -4.40 44.60 30.56
CA HIS A 60 -3.33 44.14 29.67
C HIS A 60 -2.49 43.01 30.29
N LYS A 61 -2.12 43.13 31.58
CA LYS A 61 -1.38 42.09 32.30
C LYS A 61 -2.17 40.78 32.49
N ASP A 62 -3.49 40.86 32.68
CA ASP A 62 -4.35 39.70 32.92
C ASP A 62 -4.62 38.95 31.60
N ILE A 63 -4.81 39.71 30.50
CA ILE A 63 -4.90 39.16 29.13
C ILE A 63 -3.58 38.52 28.73
N ALA A 64 -2.45 39.21 28.93
CA ALA A 64 -1.13 38.67 28.64
C ALA A 64 -0.84 37.41 29.46
N ALA A 65 -1.21 37.37 30.75
CA ALA A 65 -1.07 36.18 31.58
C ALA A 65 -1.94 35.00 31.06
N ARG A 66 -3.16 35.27 30.60
CA ARG A 66 -4.04 34.24 30.01
C ARG A 66 -3.49 33.72 28.68
N GLN A 67 -3.01 34.60 27.82
CA GLN A 67 -2.35 34.23 26.55
C GLN A 67 -1.08 33.43 26.80
N ALA A 68 -0.26 33.83 27.77
CA ALA A 68 0.94 33.08 28.15
C ALA A 68 0.60 31.71 28.74
N ALA A 69 -0.47 31.60 29.54
CA ALA A 69 -0.95 30.32 30.04
C ALA A 69 -1.46 29.42 28.91
N ALA A 70 -2.20 29.98 27.94
CA ALA A 70 -2.67 29.25 26.77
C ALA A 70 -1.51 28.78 25.87
N ALA A 71 -0.50 29.64 25.68
CA ALA A 71 0.70 29.28 24.93
C ALA A 71 1.47 28.13 25.60
N LYS A 72 1.63 28.17 26.93
CA LYS A 72 2.25 27.06 27.68
C LYS A 72 1.45 25.76 27.58
N ALA A 73 0.13 25.84 27.69
CA ALA A 73 -0.74 24.67 27.53
C ALA A 73 -0.61 24.07 26.12
N GLN A 74 -0.51 24.92 25.09
CA GLN A 74 -0.26 24.49 23.72
C GLN A 74 1.13 23.84 23.56
N ASP A 75 2.17 24.46 24.11
CA ASP A 75 3.54 23.90 24.08
C ASP A 75 3.60 22.53 24.77
N GLU A 76 2.90 22.37 25.90
CA GLU A 76 2.78 21.09 26.61
C GLU A 76 2.02 20.05 25.78
N ALA A 77 0.90 20.42 25.16
CA ALA A 77 0.16 19.53 24.27
C ALA A 77 0.99 19.10 23.05
N ASP A 78 1.74 20.02 22.45
CA ASP A 78 2.64 19.73 21.33
C ASP A 78 3.80 18.81 21.75
N HIS A 79 4.32 18.98 22.96
CA HIS A 79 5.31 18.07 23.53
C HIS A 79 4.74 16.65 23.70
N ILE A 80 3.52 16.52 24.22
CA ILE A 80 2.83 15.24 24.37
C ILE A 80 2.62 14.57 23.00
N ARG A 81 2.20 15.33 21.98
CA ARG A 81 2.07 14.82 20.61
C ARG A 81 3.37 14.23 20.09
N GLN A 82 4.47 14.97 20.23
CA GLN A 82 5.79 14.52 19.76
C GLN A 82 6.26 13.24 20.47
N GLN A 83 6.08 13.16 21.79
CA GLN A 83 6.42 11.94 22.54
C GLN A 83 5.58 10.74 22.09
N ALA A 84 4.27 10.94 21.88
CA ALA A 84 3.37 9.90 21.41
C ALA A 84 3.73 9.41 20.00
N GLU A 85 4.06 10.32 19.08
CA GLU A 85 4.50 9.97 17.73
C GLU A 85 5.82 9.18 17.73
N LEU A 86 6.79 9.58 18.54
CA LEU A 86 8.07 8.85 18.67
C LEU A 86 7.86 7.43 19.23
N ALA A 87 6.99 7.28 20.23
CA ALA A 87 6.64 5.98 20.79
C ALA A 87 5.93 5.10 19.75
N ALA A 88 4.95 5.64 19.02
CA ALA A 88 4.22 4.93 17.99
C ALA A 88 5.10 4.53 16.80
N ARG A 89 6.03 5.39 16.37
CA ARG A 89 7.00 5.04 15.32
C ARG A 89 7.91 3.88 15.74
N ARG A 90 8.33 3.84 17.00
CA ARG A 90 9.12 2.72 17.52
C ARG A 90 8.34 1.40 17.50
N THR A 91 7.04 1.44 17.79
CA THR A 91 6.21 0.23 17.70
C THR A 91 5.95 -0.19 16.25
N ILE A 92 5.72 0.77 15.34
CA ILE A 92 5.54 0.47 13.91
C ILE A 92 6.79 -0.21 13.34
N LEU A 93 7.99 0.32 13.61
CA LEU A 93 9.24 -0.28 13.15
C LEU A 93 9.45 -1.69 13.70
N ARG A 94 9.03 -1.96 14.95
CA ARG A 94 9.10 -3.31 15.52
C ARG A 94 8.15 -4.27 14.81
N ASP A 95 6.92 -3.83 14.54
CA ASP A 95 5.95 -4.65 13.80
C ASP A 95 6.45 -4.95 12.37
N GLU A 96 7.15 -4.00 11.74
CA GLU A 96 7.77 -4.19 10.42
C GLU A 96 8.94 -5.20 10.47
N GLU A 97 9.79 -5.14 11.49
CA GLU A 97 10.88 -6.12 11.72
C GLU A 97 10.31 -7.54 11.97
N ASP A 98 9.21 -7.66 12.72
CA ASP A 98 8.52 -8.93 12.97
C ASP A 98 7.84 -9.48 11.69
N GLU A 99 7.36 -8.61 10.79
CA GLU A 99 6.78 -8.98 9.49
C GLU A 99 7.85 -9.43 8.48
N GLU A 100 9.07 -8.87 8.50
CA GLU A 100 10.21 -9.30 7.68
C GLU A 100 10.72 -10.71 8.02
N GLU A 101 10.50 -11.20 9.24
CA GLU A 101 10.85 -12.56 9.67
C GLU A 101 9.80 -13.61 9.23
N SER A 102 8.69 -13.18 8.63
CA SER A 102 7.63 -14.04 8.12
C SER A 102 7.77 -14.31 6.61
N ASP A 103 7.43 -15.52 6.16
CA ASP A 103 7.42 -15.89 4.72
C ASP A 103 6.27 -15.22 3.92
N GLU A 104 5.54 -14.27 4.52
CA GLU A 104 4.45 -13.55 3.84
C GLU A 104 4.97 -12.40 2.97
N PRO A 105 4.32 -12.09 1.83
CA PRO A 105 4.72 -10.96 0.99
C PRO A 105 4.61 -9.64 1.77
N PHE A 106 5.77 -9.02 2.06
CA PHE A 106 5.83 -7.70 2.69
C PHE A 106 5.01 -6.68 1.87
N THR A 107 3.97 -6.14 2.50
CA THR A 107 3.20 -5.02 1.92
C THR A 107 3.47 -3.77 2.75
N PRO A 108 4.28 -2.82 2.27
CA PRO A 108 4.60 -1.63 3.05
C PRO A 108 3.32 -0.89 3.40
N ARG A 109 3.19 -0.47 4.66
CA ARG A 109 2.05 0.34 5.11
C ARG A 109 1.94 1.58 4.24
N SER A 110 0.71 1.95 3.90
CA SER A 110 0.51 3.19 3.16
C SER A 110 0.83 4.38 4.06
N GLN A 111 1.37 5.47 3.50
CA GLN A 111 1.60 6.72 4.25
C GLN A 111 0.33 7.22 4.97
N THR A 112 -0.86 6.91 4.42
CA THR A 112 -2.14 7.23 5.07
C THR A 112 -2.39 6.37 6.31
N ASP A 113 -2.04 5.09 6.30
CA ASP A 113 -2.19 4.18 7.45
C ASP A 113 -1.26 4.55 8.59
N GLU A 114 0.00 4.90 8.27
CA GLU A 114 0.96 5.42 9.23
C GLU A 114 0.40 6.68 9.91
N GLU A 115 -0.05 7.67 9.12
CA GLU A 115 -0.59 8.91 9.66
C GLU A 115 -1.84 8.68 10.53
N ILE A 116 -2.73 7.76 10.15
CA ILE A 116 -3.89 7.38 10.98
C ILE A 116 -3.43 6.77 12.31
N THR A 117 -2.41 5.92 12.28
CA THR A 117 -1.86 5.27 13.48
C THR A 117 -1.22 6.29 14.41
N LEU A 118 -0.39 7.19 13.87
CA LEU A 118 0.21 8.30 14.63
C LEU A 118 -0.86 9.23 15.20
N ALA A 119 -1.90 9.56 14.43
CA ALA A 119 -3.01 10.37 14.91
C ALA A 119 -3.77 9.71 16.07
N ARG A 120 -4.00 8.39 16.02
CA ARG A 120 -4.61 7.65 17.14
C ARG A 120 -3.73 7.67 18.40
N ALA A 121 -2.41 7.52 18.23
CA ALA A 121 -1.47 7.60 19.34
C ALA A 121 -1.48 8.99 20.01
N ARG A 122 -1.46 10.07 19.22
CA ARG A 122 -1.61 11.45 19.72
C ARG A 122 -2.89 11.64 20.52
N VAL A 123 -4.02 11.17 19.99
CA VAL A 123 -5.33 11.28 20.67
C VAL A 123 -5.31 10.55 22.01
N GLY A 124 -4.77 9.33 22.07
CA GLY A 124 -4.66 8.57 23.32
C GLY A 124 -3.85 9.33 24.38
N ALA A 125 -2.67 9.82 24.01
CA ALA A 125 -1.78 10.54 24.92
C ALA A 125 -2.37 11.87 25.40
N LEU A 126 -3.03 12.63 24.52
CA LEU A 126 -3.69 13.89 24.88
C LEU A 126 -4.88 13.66 25.82
N LEU A 127 -5.65 12.58 25.62
CA LEU A 127 -6.75 12.22 26.52
C LEU A 127 -6.24 11.82 27.91
N GLU A 128 -5.17 11.05 27.99
CA GLU A 128 -4.54 10.68 29.27
C GLU A 128 -4.01 11.90 30.03
N ALA A 129 -3.49 12.89 29.31
CA ALA A 129 -3.00 14.14 29.88
C ALA A 129 -4.10 15.19 30.17
N GLY A 130 -5.36 14.93 29.80
CA GLY A 130 -6.50 15.82 30.06
C GLY A 130 -6.69 16.97 29.04
N TYR A 131 -5.96 16.96 27.93
CA TYR A 131 -6.04 17.93 26.83
C TYR A 131 -7.17 17.57 25.84
N ILE A 132 -8.41 17.67 26.30
CA ILE A 132 -9.61 17.25 25.55
C ILE A 132 -9.80 18.03 24.24
N PRO A 133 -9.71 19.38 24.19
CA PRO A 133 -9.90 20.13 22.96
C PRO A 133 -8.91 19.75 21.85
N GLU A 134 -7.65 19.55 22.22
CA GLU A 134 -6.56 19.15 21.33
C GLU A 134 -6.75 17.71 20.84
N ALA A 135 -7.15 16.79 21.73
CA ALA A 135 -7.47 15.42 21.37
C ALA A 135 -8.64 15.35 20.39
N GLU A 136 -9.68 16.17 20.57
CA GLU A 136 -10.81 16.22 19.64
C GLU A 136 -10.41 16.68 18.24
N GLN A 137 -9.51 17.67 18.14
CA GLN A 137 -8.99 18.16 16.86
C GLN A 137 -8.25 17.04 16.12
N ASP A 138 -7.33 16.35 16.80
CA ASP A 138 -6.54 15.26 16.21
C ASP A 138 -7.45 14.07 15.84
N MET A 139 -8.47 13.78 16.66
CA MET A 139 -9.48 12.76 16.37
C MET A 139 -10.28 13.07 15.11
N ARG A 140 -10.68 14.33 14.89
CA ARG A 140 -11.41 14.73 13.68
C ARG A 140 -10.54 14.57 12.43
N ALA A 141 -9.25 14.92 12.51
CA ALA A 141 -8.30 14.71 11.42
C ALA A 141 -8.14 13.21 11.08
N ALA A 142 -7.94 12.36 12.10
CA ALA A 142 -7.84 10.91 11.93
C ALA A 142 -9.08 10.31 11.28
N ARG A 143 -10.28 10.67 11.78
CA ARG A 143 -11.56 10.20 11.22
C ARG A 143 -11.74 10.59 9.76
N ARG A 144 -11.32 11.80 9.37
CA ARG A 144 -11.36 12.25 7.98
C ARG A 144 -10.49 11.36 7.09
N LEU A 145 -9.25 11.07 7.51
CA LEU A 145 -8.35 10.19 6.75
C LEU A 145 -8.91 8.77 6.64
N THR A 146 -9.38 8.20 7.75
CA THR A 146 -10.02 6.87 7.75
C THR A 146 -11.23 6.82 6.83
N SER A 147 -12.05 7.87 6.80
CA SER A 147 -13.22 7.95 5.90
C SER A 147 -12.82 8.05 4.43
N LEU A 148 -11.75 8.76 4.09
CA LEU A 148 -11.26 8.84 2.71
C LEU A 148 -10.70 7.50 2.26
N GLN A 149 -9.98 6.81 3.13
CA GLN A 149 -9.44 5.49 2.86
C GLN A 149 -10.55 4.45 2.67
N SER A 150 -11.55 4.43 3.55
CA SER A 150 -12.68 3.50 3.42
C SER A 150 -13.50 3.76 2.16
N PHE A 151 -13.67 5.03 1.77
CA PHE A 151 -14.32 5.40 0.52
C PHE A 151 -13.55 4.89 -0.71
N ALA A 152 -12.21 4.98 -0.69
CA ALA A 152 -11.36 4.52 -1.80
C ALA A 152 -11.12 3.00 -1.83
N ALA A 153 -11.34 2.29 -0.72
CA ALA A 153 -10.98 0.88 -0.55
C ALA A 153 -11.55 -0.05 -1.63
N PRO A 154 -12.83 0.02 -2.03
CA PRO A 154 -13.37 -0.89 -3.06
C PRO A 154 -12.68 -0.73 -4.41
N VAL A 155 -12.35 0.51 -4.81
CA VAL A 155 -11.66 0.78 -6.07
C VAL A 155 -10.22 0.31 -6.00
N ARG A 156 -9.52 0.55 -4.89
CA ARG A 156 -8.14 0.04 -4.68
C ARG A 156 -8.08 -1.48 -4.77
N ALA A 157 -8.95 -2.17 -4.03
CA ALA A 157 -9.04 -3.63 -4.07
C ALA A 157 -9.34 -4.15 -5.49
N ALA A 158 -10.26 -3.50 -6.21
CA ALA A 158 -10.56 -3.87 -7.60
C ALA A 158 -9.36 -3.64 -8.53
N THR A 159 -8.62 -2.52 -8.37
CA THR A 159 -7.43 -2.24 -9.19
C THR A 159 -6.27 -3.19 -8.87
N GLU A 160 -6.06 -3.54 -7.61
CA GLU A 160 -5.05 -4.51 -7.19
C GLU A 160 -5.39 -5.90 -7.71
N ALA A 161 -6.63 -6.34 -7.57
CA ALA A 161 -7.11 -7.62 -8.10
C ALA A 161 -6.98 -7.67 -9.63
N ALA A 162 -7.36 -6.61 -10.35
CA ALA A 162 -7.19 -6.52 -11.80
C ALA A 162 -5.71 -6.57 -12.22
N THR A 163 -4.83 -5.91 -11.46
CA THR A 163 -3.38 -5.91 -11.71
C THR A 163 -2.78 -7.29 -11.47
N GLN A 164 -3.18 -7.97 -10.39
CA GLN A 164 -2.77 -9.34 -10.09
C GLN A 164 -3.28 -10.31 -11.17
N GLN A 165 -4.54 -10.19 -11.58
CA GLN A 165 -5.13 -10.99 -12.65
C GLN A 165 -4.39 -10.78 -13.98
N MET A 166 -4.03 -9.54 -14.32
CA MET A 166 -3.25 -9.24 -15.52
C MET A 166 -1.85 -9.86 -15.48
N ARG A 167 -1.14 -9.77 -14.34
CA ARG A 167 0.17 -10.42 -14.16
C ARG A 167 0.05 -11.94 -14.30
N GLN A 168 -0.97 -12.54 -13.67
CA GLN A 168 -1.20 -13.97 -13.75
C GLN A 168 -1.55 -14.42 -15.17
N ALA A 169 -2.35 -13.64 -15.91
CA ALA A 169 -2.65 -13.91 -17.31
C ALA A 169 -1.39 -13.83 -18.20
N GLN A 170 -0.51 -12.85 -17.96
CA GLN A 170 0.77 -12.74 -18.68
C GLN A 170 1.68 -13.95 -18.39
N MET A 171 1.79 -14.35 -17.13
CA MET A 171 2.56 -15.53 -16.72
C MET A 171 1.99 -16.81 -17.34
N ASN A 172 0.67 -17.00 -17.29
CA ASN A 172 0.00 -18.15 -17.91
C ASN A 172 0.21 -18.17 -19.42
N ALA A 173 0.10 -17.02 -20.10
CA ALA A 173 0.36 -16.92 -21.53
C ALA A 173 1.81 -17.30 -21.89
N ALA A 174 2.79 -16.91 -21.06
CA ALA A 174 4.18 -17.33 -21.25
C ALA A 174 4.34 -18.85 -21.11
N LEU A 175 3.74 -19.45 -20.07
CA LEU A 175 3.73 -20.92 -19.88
C LEU A 175 3.05 -21.65 -21.04
N TYR A 176 1.96 -21.09 -21.58
CA TYR A 176 1.21 -21.70 -22.68
C TYR A 176 2.00 -21.66 -23.98
N ARG A 177 2.67 -20.54 -24.28
CA ARG A 177 3.59 -20.44 -25.43
C ARG A 177 4.72 -21.46 -25.31
N ALA A 178 5.34 -21.56 -24.14
CA ALA A 178 6.38 -22.53 -23.87
C ALA A 178 5.92 -23.97 -24.10
N ALA A 179 4.76 -24.35 -23.58
CA ALA A 179 4.21 -25.69 -23.76
C ALA A 179 3.97 -26.02 -25.24
N LEU A 180 3.50 -25.06 -26.04
CA LEU A 180 3.31 -25.26 -27.47
C LEU A 180 4.64 -25.34 -28.24
N GLN A 181 5.65 -24.55 -27.88
CA GLN A 181 7.00 -24.65 -28.44
C GLN A 181 7.60 -26.04 -28.17
N VAL A 182 7.47 -26.55 -26.94
CA VAL A 182 7.89 -27.93 -26.59
C VAL A 182 7.12 -28.97 -27.38
N CYS A 183 5.85 -28.73 -27.68
CA CYS A 183 5.03 -29.61 -28.53
C CYS A 183 5.27 -29.43 -30.05
N ALA A 184 6.18 -28.52 -30.43
CA ALA A 184 6.42 -28.10 -31.81
C ALA A 184 5.16 -27.58 -32.54
N CYS A 185 4.21 -27.02 -31.79
CA CYS A 185 2.94 -26.48 -32.30
C CYS A 185 2.86 -24.95 -32.22
N TRP A 186 3.99 -24.27 -32.37
CA TRP A 186 4.06 -22.81 -32.22
C TRP A 186 5.24 -22.20 -32.95
N GLU A 187 5.00 -21.08 -33.63
CA GLU A 187 6.03 -20.18 -34.15
C GLU A 187 5.89 -18.74 -33.63
N GLU A 188 7.02 -18.01 -33.64
CA GLU A 188 7.06 -16.62 -33.19
C GLU A 188 6.23 -15.75 -34.16
N GLY A 189 5.06 -15.30 -33.69
CA GLY A 189 4.07 -14.59 -34.51
C GLY A 189 2.64 -15.16 -34.37
N ASP A 190 2.50 -16.38 -33.87
CA ASP A 190 1.19 -16.98 -33.57
C ASP A 190 0.48 -16.24 -32.42
N THR A 191 -0.85 -16.31 -32.39
CA THR A 191 -1.65 -15.71 -31.30
C THR A 191 -1.72 -16.67 -30.12
N PRO A 192 -1.34 -16.24 -28.89
CA PRO A 192 -1.23 -17.15 -27.76
C PRO A 192 -2.61 -17.67 -27.36
N PRO A 193 -2.76 -18.97 -27.01
CA PRO A 193 -4.04 -19.46 -26.58
C PRO A 193 -4.40 -18.94 -25.20
N ASP A 194 -5.71 -18.79 -24.96
CA ASP A 194 -6.24 -18.39 -23.66
C ASP A 194 -6.19 -19.51 -22.61
N HIS A 195 -6.03 -20.76 -23.05
CA HIS A 195 -5.89 -21.95 -22.20
C HIS A 195 -5.15 -23.08 -22.93
N LEU A 196 -4.38 -23.90 -22.19
CA LEU A 196 -3.78 -25.12 -22.74
C LEU A 196 -4.81 -26.26 -22.76
N PRO A 197 -5.07 -26.90 -23.91
CA PRO A 197 -5.88 -28.11 -23.95
C PRO A 197 -5.11 -29.29 -23.40
N TRP A 198 -5.85 -30.29 -22.92
CA TRP A 198 -5.31 -31.49 -22.29
C TRP A 198 -4.29 -32.22 -23.18
N VAL A 199 -4.47 -32.21 -24.51
CA VAL A 199 -3.55 -32.87 -25.46
C VAL A 199 -2.16 -32.23 -25.42
N VAL A 200 -2.10 -30.90 -25.43
CA VAL A 200 -0.83 -30.15 -25.36
C VAL A 200 -0.22 -30.28 -23.97
N SER A 201 -1.03 -30.16 -22.91
CA SER A 201 -0.55 -30.30 -21.53
C SER A 201 0.05 -31.70 -21.28
N ALA A 202 -0.61 -32.76 -21.77
CA ALA A 202 -0.15 -34.13 -21.58
C ALA A 202 1.13 -34.41 -22.38
N THR A 203 1.24 -33.92 -23.62
CA THR A 203 2.46 -34.05 -24.42
C THR A 203 3.60 -33.25 -23.82
N PHE A 204 3.34 -32.01 -23.39
CA PHE A 204 4.32 -31.15 -22.71
C PHE A 204 4.93 -31.85 -21.49
N GLN A 205 4.10 -32.32 -20.55
CA GLN A 205 4.58 -33.01 -19.34
C GLN A 205 5.39 -34.27 -19.68
N LYS A 206 4.96 -35.03 -20.68
CA LYS A 206 5.65 -36.24 -21.17
C LYS A 206 7.02 -35.94 -21.76
N ARG A 207 7.10 -34.94 -22.65
CA ARG A 207 8.37 -34.51 -23.27
C ARG A 207 9.33 -33.95 -22.24
N LEU A 208 8.83 -33.16 -21.28
CA LEU A 208 9.61 -32.58 -20.20
C LEU A 208 10.22 -33.66 -19.29
N ALA A 209 9.40 -34.61 -18.84
CA ALA A 209 9.84 -35.73 -18.01
C ALA A 209 10.88 -36.62 -18.73
N MET A 210 10.68 -36.89 -20.02
CA MET A 210 11.63 -37.68 -20.79
C MET A 210 12.96 -36.96 -21.01
N ALA A 211 12.91 -35.66 -21.37
CA ALA A 211 14.12 -34.86 -21.53
C ALA A 211 14.93 -34.79 -20.24
N ARG A 212 14.25 -34.63 -19.08
CA ARG A 212 14.87 -34.67 -17.75
C ARG A 212 15.63 -35.97 -17.50
N GLU A 213 14.98 -37.12 -17.71
CA GLU A 213 15.61 -38.42 -17.45
C GLU A 213 16.80 -38.70 -18.37
N VAL A 214 16.75 -38.23 -19.62
CA VAL A 214 17.87 -38.37 -20.56
C VAL A 214 19.04 -37.47 -20.16
N VAL A 215 18.79 -36.21 -19.77
CA VAL A 215 19.85 -35.28 -19.33
C VAL A 215 20.57 -35.83 -18.10
N LEU A 216 19.84 -36.23 -17.06
CA LEU A 216 20.42 -36.78 -15.83
C LEU A 216 21.22 -38.09 -16.05
N ALA A 217 20.91 -38.85 -17.10
CA ALA A 217 21.66 -40.06 -17.41
C ALA A 217 22.95 -39.77 -18.19
N VAL A 218 22.99 -38.68 -18.96
CA VAL A 218 24.16 -38.26 -19.73
C VAL A 218 25.12 -37.43 -18.87
N ASP A 219 24.58 -36.63 -17.97
CA ASP A 219 25.33 -35.82 -17.00
C ASP A 219 24.78 -36.03 -15.58
N PRO A 220 25.26 -37.06 -14.86
CA PRO A 220 24.74 -37.41 -13.54
C PRO A 220 25.14 -36.42 -12.44
N ASP A 221 26.10 -35.54 -12.70
CA ASP A 221 26.55 -34.49 -11.77
C ASP A 221 25.70 -33.20 -11.89
N ASP A 222 24.76 -33.16 -12.86
CA ASP A 222 23.79 -32.08 -13.03
C ASP A 222 22.65 -32.22 -11.98
N GLU A 223 22.98 -31.90 -10.72
CA GLU A 223 22.04 -31.82 -9.58
C GLU A 223 21.22 -30.51 -9.59
N GLY A 224 21.01 -29.91 -10.77
CA GLY A 224 20.16 -28.74 -10.91
C GLY A 224 18.79 -28.97 -10.29
N SER A 225 18.30 -27.97 -9.56
CA SER A 225 16.95 -27.97 -8.99
C SER A 225 15.89 -28.22 -10.08
N ASP A 226 14.72 -28.75 -9.70
CA ASP A 226 13.58 -28.94 -10.61
C ASP A 226 13.22 -27.65 -11.37
N GLN A 227 13.50 -26.50 -10.77
CA GLN A 227 13.31 -25.19 -11.37
C GLN A 227 14.35 -24.89 -12.47
N GLU A 228 15.65 -25.07 -12.19
CA GLU A 228 16.74 -24.85 -13.17
C GLU A 228 16.60 -25.75 -14.39
N LEU A 229 16.21 -27.00 -14.18
CA LEU A 229 15.99 -27.95 -15.27
C LEU A 229 14.76 -27.57 -16.10
N THR A 230 13.70 -27.04 -15.47
CA THR A 230 12.54 -26.50 -16.18
C THR A 230 12.93 -25.27 -17.01
N GLU A 231 13.70 -24.33 -16.44
CA GLU A 231 14.20 -23.14 -17.14
C GLU A 231 15.09 -23.50 -18.34
N LEU A 232 15.98 -24.49 -18.19
CA LEU A 232 16.80 -25.00 -19.28
C LEU A 232 15.93 -25.57 -20.41
N LEU A 233 14.92 -26.39 -20.09
CA LEU A 233 14.02 -26.96 -21.09
C LEU A 233 13.19 -25.88 -21.82
N LEU A 234 12.80 -24.82 -21.13
CA LEU A 234 12.14 -23.66 -21.73
C LEU A 234 13.09 -22.91 -22.69
N GLN A 235 14.36 -22.74 -22.32
CA GLN A 235 15.37 -22.15 -23.20
C GLN A 235 15.63 -23.01 -24.44
N LEU A 236 15.77 -24.33 -24.28
CA LEU A 236 15.91 -25.29 -25.39
C LEU A 236 14.70 -25.24 -26.33
N ALA A 237 13.48 -25.09 -25.79
CA ALA A 237 12.27 -24.91 -26.58
C ALA A 237 12.27 -23.61 -27.39
N ALA A 238 12.71 -22.50 -26.78
CA ALA A 238 12.88 -21.23 -27.49
C ALA A 238 13.91 -21.32 -28.62
N MET A 239 14.96 -22.15 -28.46
CA MET A 239 15.95 -22.43 -29.50
C MET A 239 15.48 -23.45 -30.56
N GLY A 240 14.24 -23.93 -30.48
CA GLY A 240 13.66 -24.86 -31.45
C GLY A 240 14.13 -26.31 -31.32
N TRP A 241 14.78 -26.68 -30.20
CA TRP A 241 15.31 -28.03 -29.97
C TRP A 241 14.25 -29.13 -30.15
N PHE A 242 13.03 -28.86 -29.66
CA PHE A 242 11.91 -29.81 -29.73
C PHE A 242 11.34 -30.02 -31.15
N ARG A 243 11.79 -29.26 -32.16
CA ARG A 243 11.47 -29.56 -33.57
C ARG A 243 12.12 -30.88 -34.01
N ASN A 244 13.29 -31.20 -33.46
CA ASN A 244 14.03 -32.43 -33.78
C ASN A 244 13.92 -33.49 -32.67
N PHE A 245 12.85 -33.42 -31.87
CA PHE A 245 12.73 -34.22 -30.64
C PHE A 245 12.83 -35.73 -30.88
N HIS A 246 12.10 -36.27 -31.86
CA HIS A 246 12.15 -37.70 -32.21
C HIS A 246 13.54 -38.14 -32.70
N PRO A 247 14.18 -37.46 -33.68
CA PRO A 247 15.56 -37.75 -34.07
C PRO A 247 16.55 -37.75 -32.89
N LEU A 248 16.44 -36.76 -32.01
CA LEU A 248 17.33 -36.62 -30.85
C LEU A 248 17.12 -37.74 -29.83
N LEU A 249 15.88 -38.16 -29.57
CA LEU A 249 15.62 -39.33 -28.72
C LEU A 249 16.15 -40.63 -29.34
N ARG A 250 16.05 -40.81 -30.66
CA ARG A 250 16.64 -41.98 -31.35
C ARG A 250 18.17 -42.00 -31.19
N GLN A 251 18.83 -40.85 -31.28
CA GLN A 251 20.26 -40.73 -30.99
C GLN A 251 20.56 -41.02 -29.51
N ALA A 252 19.77 -40.47 -28.58
CA ALA A 252 19.93 -40.70 -27.14
C ALA A 252 19.80 -42.18 -26.78
N ILE A 253 18.84 -42.92 -27.35
CA ILE A 253 18.69 -44.38 -27.17
C ILE A 253 19.99 -45.11 -27.56
N THR A 254 20.59 -44.72 -28.68
CA THR A 254 21.85 -45.31 -29.15
C THR A 254 22.99 -45.05 -28.16
N THR A 255 23.13 -43.80 -27.71
CA THR A 255 24.15 -43.39 -26.73
C THR A 255 23.97 -44.10 -25.39
N LEU A 256 22.75 -44.11 -24.84
CA LEU A 256 22.42 -44.78 -23.58
C LEU A 256 22.72 -46.27 -23.63
N THR A 257 22.42 -46.91 -24.77
CA THR A 257 22.73 -48.33 -24.98
C THR A 257 24.24 -48.59 -24.98
N LEU A 258 25.02 -47.72 -25.63
CA LEU A 258 26.49 -47.83 -25.66
C LEU A 258 27.12 -47.57 -24.29
N GLN A 259 26.51 -46.71 -23.46
CA GLN A 259 26.95 -46.41 -22.09
C GLN A 259 26.48 -47.45 -21.05
N GLY A 260 25.70 -48.46 -21.45
CA GLY A 260 25.21 -49.52 -20.55
C GLY A 260 23.90 -49.18 -19.82
N HIS A 261 23.26 -48.06 -20.11
CA HIS A 261 21.95 -47.65 -19.56
C HIS A 261 20.78 -48.34 -20.29
N HIS A 262 20.81 -49.67 -20.41
CA HIS A 262 19.86 -50.44 -21.22
C HIS A 262 18.40 -50.26 -20.79
N ALA A 263 18.12 -50.25 -19.49
CA ALA A 263 16.76 -50.08 -18.97
C ALA A 263 16.17 -48.70 -19.31
N LEU A 264 16.99 -47.65 -19.24
CA LEU A 264 16.56 -46.31 -19.65
C LEU A 264 16.38 -46.23 -21.16
N ALA A 265 17.30 -46.80 -21.94
CA ALA A 265 17.17 -46.86 -23.41
C ALA A 265 15.87 -47.56 -23.85
N GLU A 266 15.49 -48.67 -23.20
CA GLU A 266 14.20 -49.34 -23.45
C GLU A 266 13.01 -48.45 -23.07
N LYS A 267 13.08 -47.75 -21.94
CA LYS A 267 12.04 -46.80 -21.50
C LYS A 267 11.86 -45.65 -22.50
N VAL A 268 12.95 -45.03 -22.94
CA VAL A 268 12.94 -43.97 -23.97
C VAL A 268 12.37 -44.50 -25.28
N GLY A 269 12.75 -45.71 -25.70
CA GLY A 269 12.22 -46.35 -26.91
C GLY A 269 10.72 -46.66 -26.82
N GLY A 270 10.24 -47.10 -25.67
CA GLY A 270 8.81 -47.32 -25.42
C GLY A 270 8.01 -46.01 -25.43
N PHE A 271 8.57 -44.95 -24.85
CA PHE A 271 8.00 -43.61 -24.88
C PHE A 271 7.89 -43.06 -26.29
N LEU A 272 8.96 -43.15 -27.08
CA LEU A 272 8.99 -42.66 -28.46
C LEU A 272 7.89 -43.33 -29.30
N LYS A 273 7.71 -44.64 -29.17
CA LYS A 273 6.62 -45.37 -29.87
C LYS A 273 5.23 -44.90 -29.43
N ALA A 274 5.03 -44.67 -28.14
CA ALA A 274 3.75 -44.19 -27.61
C ALA A 274 3.46 -42.76 -28.08
N GLU A 275 4.50 -41.93 -28.22
CA GLU A 275 4.40 -40.58 -28.73
C GLU A 275 4.11 -40.55 -30.23
N GLU A 276 4.82 -41.34 -31.04
CA GLU A 276 4.55 -41.51 -32.47
C GLU A 276 3.08 -41.92 -32.74
N ALA A 277 2.51 -42.78 -31.89
CA ALA A 277 1.10 -43.17 -31.98
C ALA A 277 0.13 -42.04 -31.58
N ALA A 278 0.53 -41.13 -30.69
CA ALA A 278 -0.28 -40.00 -30.23
C ALA A 278 -0.13 -38.74 -31.10
N LEU A 279 0.96 -38.66 -31.88
CA LEU A 279 1.33 -37.49 -32.68
C LEU A 279 0.26 -37.04 -33.69
N PRO A 280 -0.43 -37.95 -34.43
CA PRO A 280 -1.46 -37.53 -35.37
C PRO A 280 -2.58 -36.70 -34.72
N LYS A 281 -2.94 -37.04 -33.47
CA LYS A 281 -3.98 -36.32 -32.72
C LYS A 281 -3.51 -34.93 -32.27
N LEU A 282 -2.22 -34.79 -31.96
CA LEU A 282 -1.62 -33.49 -31.67
C LEU A 282 -1.59 -32.62 -32.93
N ILE A 283 -1.12 -33.16 -34.06
CA ILE A 283 -1.06 -32.45 -35.35
C ILE A 283 -2.46 -31.97 -35.78
N GLU A 284 -3.45 -32.85 -35.70
CA GLU A 284 -4.85 -32.51 -36.02
C GLU A 284 -5.35 -31.35 -35.14
N TRP A 285 -5.04 -31.39 -33.83
CA TRP A 285 -5.38 -30.31 -32.92
C TRP A 285 -4.67 -28.99 -33.28
N CYS A 286 -3.38 -29.04 -33.61
CA CYS A 286 -2.61 -27.84 -33.95
C CYS A 286 -3.21 -27.16 -35.19
N HIS A 287 -3.47 -27.92 -36.25
CA HIS A 287 -4.12 -27.40 -37.47
C HIS A 287 -5.53 -26.86 -37.22
N ALA A 288 -6.34 -27.56 -36.42
CA ALA A 288 -7.71 -27.13 -36.10
C ALA A 288 -7.78 -25.81 -35.33
N ASN A 289 -6.69 -25.42 -34.65
CA ASN A 289 -6.61 -24.19 -33.86
C ASN A 289 -5.73 -23.11 -34.53
N GLY A 290 -5.36 -23.30 -35.80
CA GLY A 290 -4.59 -22.33 -36.57
C GLY A 290 -3.09 -22.35 -36.31
N TYR A 291 -2.58 -23.36 -35.61
CA TYR A 291 -1.15 -23.57 -35.38
C TYR A 291 -0.55 -24.51 -36.44
N GLY A 292 0.70 -24.28 -36.82
CA GLY A 292 1.49 -25.26 -37.56
C GLY A 292 2.11 -26.31 -36.64
N TYR A 293 2.26 -27.55 -37.11
CA TYR A 293 3.14 -28.54 -36.48
C TYR A 293 4.49 -28.53 -37.19
N TYR A 294 5.57 -28.29 -36.44
CA TYR A 294 6.92 -28.07 -36.94
C TYR A 294 7.91 -29.15 -36.50
N GLY A 295 7.42 -30.25 -35.93
CA GLY A 295 8.25 -31.39 -35.54
C GLY A 295 8.59 -32.31 -36.70
N GLU A 296 9.78 -32.89 -36.69
CA GLU A 296 10.12 -34.02 -37.56
C GLU A 296 9.42 -35.30 -37.08
N VAL A 297 8.75 -35.99 -38.00
CA VAL A 297 8.05 -37.26 -37.78
C VAL A 297 8.99 -38.44 -38.03
#